data_AF-A0AAP8GFL8-F1
#
_entry.id   AF-A0AAP8GFL8-F1
#
_cell.length_a   1.000
_cell.length_b   1.000
_cell.length_c   1.000
_cell.angle_alpha   90.00
_cell.angle_beta   90.00
_cell.angle_gamma   90.00
#
_symmetry.space_group_name_H-M   'P 1'
#
loop_
_entity.id
_entity.type
_entity.pdbx_description
1 polymer ?
#
loop_
_entity_poly.entity_id
_entity_poly.type
_entity_poly.pdbx_seq_one_letter_code
_entity_poly.pdbx_strand_id
1 'polypeptide(L)'
;QFECSWSANIKEDKVHVSLSGEDGGINLFPFEIYEPRFGTIFESKANVEHNEDIAGERQARNFVNACLGIEEIVVKPEEARNVNALI
;
A
#
# COMPACT_ATOMS: atom_id res chain seq x y z
N GLN A 1 1.79 -13.89 -0.22
CA GLN A 1 0.53 -14.51 -0.68
C GLN A 1 -0.48 -13.39 -0.80
N PHE A 2 -1.24 -13.34 -1.89
CA PHE A 2 -2.39 -12.42 -2.03
C PHE A 2 -3.67 -13.21 -1.82
N GLU A 3 -4.59 -12.64 -1.06
CA GLU A 3 -5.91 -13.20 -0.82
C GLU A 3 -6.95 -12.09 -1.03
N CYS A 4 -8.00 -12.41 -1.78
CA CYS A 4 -9.16 -11.55 -1.96
C CYS A 4 -10.41 -12.42 -1.80
N SER A 5 -11.31 -12.00 -0.92
CA SER A 5 -12.58 -12.68 -0.68
C SER A 5 -13.72 -11.69 -0.81
N TRP A 6 -14.72 -12.04 -1.59
CA TRP A 6 -15.94 -11.30 -1.73
C TRP A 6 -17.10 -12.22 -1.39
N SER A 7 -17.77 -11.97 -0.27
CA SER A 7 -18.89 -12.78 0.22
C SER A 7 -19.91 -11.89 0.90
N ALA A 8 -21.20 -12.18 0.69
CA ALA A 8 -22.31 -11.36 1.20
C ALA A 8 -22.38 -11.28 2.75
N ASN A 9 -21.63 -12.12 3.47
CA ASN A 9 -21.54 -12.13 4.92
C ASN A 9 -20.39 -11.28 5.48
N ILE A 10 -19.55 -10.67 4.63
CA ILE A 10 -18.51 -9.73 5.05
C ILE A 10 -19.18 -8.40 5.39
N LYS A 11 -19.09 -7.99 6.66
CA LYS A 11 -19.82 -6.83 7.20
C LYS A 11 -19.13 -5.49 6.92
N GLU A 12 -17.83 -5.52 6.66
CA GLU A 12 -16.99 -4.34 6.48
C GLU A 12 -15.81 -4.68 5.56
N ASP A 13 -15.42 -3.73 4.73
CA ASP A 13 -14.25 -3.88 3.87
C ASP A 13 -12.98 -3.85 4.73
N LYS A 14 -12.10 -4.83 4.51
CA LYS A 14 -10.82 -4.94 5.21
C LYS A 14 -9.70 -5.04 4.21
N VAL A 15 -8.72 -4.16 4.37
CA VAL A 15 -7.44 -4.23 3.68
C VAL A 15 -6.40 -4.58 4.73
N HIS A 16 -5.57 -5.57 4.43
CA HIS A 16 -4.44 -5.95 5.27
C HIS A 16 -3.22 -6.16 4.37
N VAL A 17 -2.17 -5.38 4.61
CA VAL A 17 -0.91 -5.50 3.91
C VAL A 17 0.20 -5.52 4.95
N SER A 18 0.95 -6.61 4.95
CA SER A 18 2.10 -6.83 5.81
C SER A 18 3.33 -7.17 4.97
N LEU A 19 4.47 -6.56 5.28
CA LEU A 19 5.76 -6.90 4.67
C LEU A 19 6.73 -7.30 5.79
N SER A 20 7.49 -8.37 5.56
CA SER A 20 8.52 -8.86 6.49
C SER A 20 9.85 -8.99 5.75
N GLY A 21 10.92 -8.54 6.39
CA GLY A 21 12.29 -8.63 5.91
C GLY A 21 13.25 -9.03 7.03
N GLU A 22 14.55 -9.07 6.70
CA GLU A 22 15.61 -9.45 7.66
C GLU A 22 15.71 -8.43 8.81
N ASP A 23 15.53 -7.14 8.50
CA ASP A 23 15.69 -6.05 9.47
C ASP A 23 14.40 -5.69 10.22
N GLY A 24 13.29 -6.38 9.98
CA GLY A 24 12.01 -6.08 10.61
C GLY A 24 10.80 -6.34 9.74
N GLY A 25 9.65 -5.80 10.15
CA GLY A 25 8.40 -5.91 9.41
C GLY A 25 7.53 -4.67 9.56
N ILE A 26 6.53 -4.55 8.70
CA ILE A 26 5.57 -3.46 8.69
C ILE A 26 4.17 -4.00 8.38
N ASN A 27 3.19 -3.52 9.13
CA ASN A 27 1.78 -3.58 8.78
C ASN A 27 1.34 -2.18 8.34
N LEU A 28 0.56 -2.09 7.26
CA LEU A 28 0.07 -0.80 6.74
C LEU A 28 -1.33 -0.44 7.25
N PHE A 29 -2.14 -1.46 7.58
CA PHE A 29 -3.54 -1.30 7.97
C PHE A 29 -3.86 -2.16 9.21
N PRO A 30 -3.71 -1.64 10.44
CA PRO A 30 -3.21 -0.30 10.80
C PRO A 30 -1.69 -0.17 10.63
N PHE A 31 -1.17 1.07 10.63
CA PHE A 31 0.25 1.34 10.48
C PHE A 31 1.05 0.95 11.74
N GLU A 32 1.85 -0.11 11.63
CA GLU A 32 2.73 -0.61 12.68
C GLU A 32 4.08 -1.06 12.09
N ILE A 33 5.18 -0.70 12.74
CA ILE A 33 6.54 -1.14 12.38
C ILE A 33 7.10 -2.01 13.51
N TYR A 34 7.72 -3.13 13.15
CA TYR A 34 8.36 -4.08 14.05
C TYR A 34 9.86 -4.16 13.73
N GLU A 35 10.72 -3.84 14.69
CA GLU A 35 12.18 -3.83 14.47
C GLU A 35 12.92 -4.53 15.62
N PRO A 36 13.91 -5.40 15.31
CA PRO A 36 14.79 -5.97 16.32
C PRO A 36 15.76 -4.89 16.83
N ARG A 37 15.63 -4.51 18.11
CA ARG A 37 16.55 -3.59 18.78
C ARG A 37 16.87 -4.11 20.19
N PHE A 38 18.13 -4.01 20.60
CA PHE A 38 18.58 -4.39 21.95
C PHE A 38 18.19 -5.82 22.37
N GLY A 39 18.17 -6.77 21.43
CA GLY A 39 17.83 -8.18 21.70
C GLY A 39 16.34 -8.45 21.91
N THR A 40 15.46 -7.49 21.59
CA THR A 40 14.00 -7.64 21.61
C THR A 40 13.37 -7.02 20.37
N ILE A 41 12.07 -7.22 20.17
CA ILE A 41 11.29 -6.52 19.14
C ILE A 41 10.72 -5.23 19.72
N PHE A 42 10.89 -4.13 18.98
CA PHE A 42 10.28 -2.85 19.25
C PHE A 42 9.11 -2.64 18.28
N GLU A 43 8.00 -2.14 18.81
CA GLU A 43 6.82 -1.77 18.04
C GLU A 43 6.69 -0.26 17.97
N SER A 44 6.56 0.29 16.76
CA SER A 44 6.23 1.69 16.54
C SER A 44 4.88 1.79 15.85
N LYS A 45 3.95 2.54 16.45
CA LYS A 45 2.61 2.75 15.91
C LYS A 45 2.40 4.23 15.65
N ALA A 46 1.77 4.55 14.53
CA ALA A 46 1.39 5.91 14.21
C ALA A 46 -0.09 5.95 13.81
N ASN A 47 -0.80 6.98 14.24
CA ASN A 47 -2.14 7.22 13.74
C ASN A 47 -2.02 7.90 12.38
N VAL A 48 -2.09 7.09 11.33
CA VAL A 48 -2.06 7.55 9.94
C VAL A 48 -3.49 7.59 9.45
N GLU A 49 -3.98 8.78 9.07
CA GLU A 49 -5.28 8.90 8.44
C GLU A 49 -5.25 8.19 7.09
N HIS A 50 -6.10 7.17 6.95
CA HIS A 50 -6.34 6.54 5.66
C HIS A 50 -7.39 7.36 4.90
N ASN A 51 -6.96 8.03 3.84
CA ASN A 51 -7.80 8.93 3.06
C ASN A 51 -7.64 8.63 1.56
N GLU A 52 -8.57 7.84 1.03
CA GLU A 52 -8.60 7.41 -0.36
C GLU A 52 -8.87 8.57 -1.33
N ASP A 53 -9.58 9.61 -0.91
CA ASP A 53 -9.84 10.79 -1.76
C ASP A 53 -8.54 11.54 -2.07
N ILE A 54 -7.71 11.77 -1.03
CA ILE A 54 -6.39 12.40 -1.20
C ILE A 54 -5.46 11.49 -2.02
N ALA A 55 -5.53 10.17 -1.83
CA ALA A 55 -4.75 9.22 -2.62
C ALA A 55 -5.14 9.29 -4.10
N GLY A 56 -6.44 9.29 -4.40
CA GLY A 56 -6.97 9.45 -5.75
C GLY A 56 -6.59 10.78 -6.40
N GLU A 57 -6.65 11.89 -5.66
CA GLU A 57 -6.21 13.21 -6.14
C GLU A 57 -4.73 13.19 -6.53
N ARG A 58 -3.87 12.59 -5.69
CA ARG A 58 -2.43 12.47 -5.97
C ARG A 58 -2.16 11.65 -7.23
N GLN A 59 -2.87 10.54 -7.42
CA GLN A 59 -2.74 9.70 -8.62
C GLN A 59 -3.20 10.45 -9.88
N ALA A 60 -4.37 11.11 -9.83
CA ALA A 60 -4.89 11.89 -10.95
C ALA A 60 -3.95 13.05 -11.32
N ARG A 61 -3.40 13.74 -10.32
CA ARG A 61 -2.43 14.81 -10.53
C ARG A 61 -1.16 14.31 -11.21
N ASN A 62 -0.57 13.21 -10.74
CA ASN A 62 0.62 12.63 -11.37
C ASN A 62 0.34 12.22 -12.83
N PHE A 63 -0.82 11.62 -13.09
CA PHE A 63 -1.23 11.29 -14.46
C PHE A 63 -1.28 12.53 -15.38
N VAL A 64 -1.97 13.60 -14.95
CA VAL A 64 -2.05 14.85 -15.73
C VAL A 64 -0.67 15.47 -15.93
N ASN A 65 0.14 15.55 -14.86
CA ASN A 65 1.49 16.11 -14.94
C ASN A 65 2.41 15.29 -15.86
N ALA A 66 2.26 13.97 -15.89
CA ALA A 66 2.99 13.11 -16.81
C ALA A 66 2.59 13.34 -18.27
N CYS A 67 1.30 13.51 -18.56
CA CYS A 67 0.83 13.88 -19.90
C CYS A 67 1.38 15.24 -20.38
N LEU A 68 1.60 16.17 -19.44
CA LEU A 68 2.18 17.48 -19.72
C LEU A 68 3.72 17.49 -19.77
N GLY A 69 4.37 16.35 -19.50
CA GLY A 69 5.83 16.24 -19.44
C GLY A 69 6.47 16.94 -18.23
N ILE A 70 5.69 17.22 -17.19
CA ILE A 70 6.15 17.87 -15.96
C ILE A 70 6.71 16.85 -14.97
N GLU A 71 6.13 15.66 -14.91
CA GLU A 71 6.53 14.56 -14.03
C GLU A 71 6.69 13.25 -14.83
N GLU A 72 7.41 12.28 -14.27
CA GLU A 72 7.35 10.90 -14.76
C GLU A 72 6.08 10.24 -14.19
N ILE A 73 5.43 9.40 -15.00
CA ILE A 73 4.31 8.59 -14.50
C ILE A 73 4.83 7.62 -13.43
N VAL A 74 4.18 7.61 -12.26
CA VAL A 74 4.62 6.77 -11.13
C VAL A 74 4.47 5.29 -11.42
N VAL A 75 3.37 4.88 -12.07
CA VAL A 75 3.13 3.50 -12.48
C VAL A 75 3.30 3.40 -13.99
N LYS A 76 4.31 2.65 -14.41
CA LYS A 76 4.64 2.49 -15.83
C LYS A 76 3.66 1.52 -16.51
N PRO A 77 3.41 1.67 -17.83
CA PRO A 77 2.51 0.78 -18.56
C PRO A 77 2.85 -0.71 -18.41
N GLU A 78 4.14 -1.05 -18.39
CA GLU A 78 4.63 -2.41 -18.20
C GLU A 78 4.36 -2.97 -16.80
N GLU A 79 4.41 -2.13 -15.76
CA GLU A 79 4.10 -2.52 -14.38
C GLU A 79 2.60 -2.81 -14.25
N ALA A 80 1.75 -1.94 -14.80
CA ALA A 80 0.31 -2.15 -14.85
C ALA A 80 -0.05 -3.44 -15.61
N ARG A 81 0.65 -3.72 -16.73
CA ARG A 81 0.48 -4.98 -17.46
C ARG A 81 0.86 -6.19 -16.62
N ASN A 82 1.95 -6.13 -15.87
CA ASN A 82 2.40 -7.24 -15.01
C ASN A 82 1.37 -7.54 -13.91
N VAL A 83 0.79 -6.51 -13.29
CA VAL A 83 -0.26 -6.67 -12.28
C VAL A 83 -1.53 -7.28 -12.91
N ASN A 84 -1.96 -6.78 -14.07
CA ASN A 84 -3.14 -7.31 -14.75
C ASN A 84 -2.98 -8.79 -15.17
N ALA A 85 -1.77 -9.28 -15.36
CA ALA A 85 -1.53 -10.69 -15.68
C ALA A 85 -1.72 -11.65 -14.47
N LEU A 86 -1.87 -11.11 -13.25
CA LEU A 86 -2.11 -11.87 -12.02
C LEU A 86 -3.61 -12.06 -11.73
N ILE A 87 -4.49 -11.38 -12.48
CA ILE A 87 -5.96 -11.37 -12.33
C ILE A 87 -6.57 -12.17 -13.49
#